data_AF-A0A8T1D2B3-F1
#
_entry.id   AF-A0A8T1D2B3-F1
#
_cell.length_a   1.000
_cell.length_b   1.000
_cell.length_c   1.000
_cell.angle_alpha   90.00
_cell.angle_beta   90.00
_cell.angle_gamma   90.00
#
_symmetry.space_group_name_H-M   'P 1'
#
loop_
_entity.id
_entity.type
_entity.pdbx_description
1 polymer ?
#
loop_
_entity_poly.entity_id
_entity_poly.type
_entity_poly.pdbx_seq_one_letter_code
_entity_poly.pdbx_strand_id
1 'polypeptide(L)'
;MGRGRRPRVNQNRGRRPNQFKNSTPTYEHRLQIVRFFANNSMKETLTRYFLDAQGTTKETKRKSIHLWAKNKAKTERLGSTNATRAMRKLREVGTATVLSKETELQLVTWINEYRADGAP
;
A
#
# COMPACT_ATOMS: atom_id res chain seq x y z
N MET A 1 27.22 -33.09 -10.62
CA MET A 1 27.26 -32.95 -9.14
C MET A 1 26.12 -32.05 -8.69
N GLY A 2 24.95 -32.60 -8.35
CA GLY A 2 23.80 -31.82 -7.90
C GLY A 2 24.01 -31.30 -6.48
N ARG A 3 23.98 -29.97 -6.28
CA ARG A 3 24.06 -29.38 -4.93
C ARG A 3 22.86 -29.86 -4.11
N GLY A 4 23.11 -30.70 -3.11
CA GLY A 4 22.09 -31.22 -2.20
C GLY A 4 21.33 -30.09 -1.53
N ARG A 5 20.00 -30.21 -1.48
CA ARG A 5 19.14 -29.26 -0.75
C ARG A 5 19.52 -29.30 0.74
N ARG A 6 19.73 -28.13 1.35
CA ARG A 6 19.95 -28.04 2.81
C ARG A 6 18.75 -28.69 3.54
N PRO A 7 18.99 -29.63 4.47
CA PRO A 7 17.91 -30.28 5.20
C PRO A 7 17.14 -29.25 6.04
N ARG A 8 15.81 -29.35 6.02
CA ARG A 8 14.94 -28.48 6.82
C ARG A 8 15.08 -28.85 8.30
N VAL A 9 15.39 -27.86 9.14
CA VAL A 9 15.53 -28.00 10.61
C VAL A 9 14.25 -28.52 11.29
N ASN A 10 13.08 -28.39 10.64
CA ASN A 10 11.83 -28.95 11.15
C ASN A 10 10.94 -29.40 9.96
N GLN A 11 10.56 -30.68 9.92
CA GLN A 11 9.72 -31.25 8.86
C GLN A 11 8.33 -30.58 8.81
N ASN A 12 7.82 -30.11 9.96
CA ASN A 12 6.48 -29.53 10.11
C ASN A 12 6.43 -27.99 10.15
N ARG A 13 7.57 -27.28 10.07
CA ARG A 13 7.60 -25.81 9.97
C ARG A 13 8.16 -25.33 8.64
N GLY A 14 7.31 -25.42 7.61
CA GLY A 14 7.50 -24.69 6.36
C GLY A 14 7.04 -23.23 6.46
N ARG A 15 7.22 -22.47 5.37
CA ARG A 15 6.60 -21.15 5.21
C ARG A 15 5.07 -21.31 5.36
N ARG A 16 4.49 -20.65 6.36
CA ARG A 16 3.03 -20.65 6.54
C ARG A 16 2.36 -20.00 5.32
N PRO A 17 1.23 -20.55 4.84
CA PRO A 17 0.49 -19.93 3.74
C PRO A 17 0.00 -18.54 4.17
N ASN A 18 0.04 -17.59 3.24
CA ASN A 18 -0.46 -16.25 3.48
C ASN A 18 -1.99 -16.29 3.58
N GLN A 19 -2.55 -15.73 4.65
CA GLN A 19 -3.99 -15.78 4.92
C GLN A 19 -4.76 -14.59 4.32
N PHE A 20 -4.08 -13.58 3.76
CA PHE A 20 -4.67 -12.40 3.10
C PHE A 20 -5.79 -11.68 3.91
N LYS A 21 -5.77 -11.78 5.23
CA LYS A 21 -6.82 -11.23 6.12
C LYS A 21 -6.82 -9.70 6.22
N ASN A 22 -5.75 -9.05 5.77
CA ASN A 22 -5.60 -7.60 5.89
C ASN A 22 -6.12 -6.88 4.65
N SER A 23 -7.32 -6.31 4.76
CA SER A 23 -7.84 -5.37 3.76
C SER A 23 -7.55 -3.93 4.16
N THR A 24 -6.93 -3.18 3.25
CA THR A 24 -6.63 -1.75 3.41
C THR A 24 -7.72 -0.94 2.70
N PRO A 25 -8.41 0.00 3.38
CA PRO A 25 -9.45 0.81 2.76
C PRO A 25 -8.87 1.77 1.71
N THR A 26 -9.69 2.12 0.71
CA THR A 26 -9.38 3.12 -0.32
C THR A 26 -9.26 4.53 0.26
N TYR A 27 -8.63 5.46 -0.47
CA TYR A 27 -8.51 6.84 -0.02
C TYR A 27 -9.88 7.53 0.12
N GLU A 28 -10.83 7.23 -0.76
CA GLU A 28 -12.22 7.69 -0.64
C GLU A 28 -12.85 7.27 0.69
N HIS A 29 -12.75 5.99 1.04
CA HIS A 29 -13.32 5.47 2.28
C HIS A 29 -12.62 6.06 3.53
N ARG A 30 -11.30 6.25 3.47
CA ARG A 30 -10.56 6.95 4.54
C ARG A 30 -11.05 8.39 4.71
N LEU A 31 -11.29 9.09 3.59
CA LEU A 31 -11.77 10.46 3.62
C LEU A 31 -13.17 10.55 4.27
N GLN A 32 -14.08 9.65 3.92
CA GLN A 32 -15.39 9.56 4.57
C GLN A 32 -15.27 9.33 6.08
N ILE A 33 -14.42 8.40 6.50
CA ILE A 33 -14.16 8.12 7.92
C ILE A 33 -13.58 9.35 8.63
N VAL A 34 -12.59 10.02 8.05
CA VAL A 34 -11.95 11.20 8.67
C VAL A 34 -12.94 12.37 8.78
N ARG A 35 -13.78 12.59 7.77
CA ARG A 35 -14.85 13.60 7.82
C ARG A 35 -15.88 13.29 8.91
N PHE A 36 -16.26 12.02 9.07
CA PHE A 36 -17.16 11.62 10.14
C PHE A 36 -16.51 11.77 11.52
N PHE A 37 -15.27 11.31 11.68
CA PHE A 37 -14.53 11.39 12.94
C PHE A 37 -14.28 12.84 13.40
N ALA A 38 -14.21 13.81 12.49
CA ALA A 38 -14.06 15.22 12.87
C ALA A 38 -15.22 15.74 13.74
N ASN A 39 -16.42 15.17 13.60
CA ASN A 39 -17.63 15.61 14.30
C ASN A 39 -18.16 14.59 15.33
N ASN A 40 -17.52 13.43 15.45
CA ASN A 40 -18.02 12.30 16.24
C ASN A 40 -16.90 11.67 17.06
N SER A 41 -17.27 10.93 18.11
CA SER A 41 -16.26 10.23 18.91
C SER A 41 -15.60 9.07 18.14
N MET A 42 -14.43 8.66 18.62
CA MET A 42 -13.73 7.47 18.10
C MET A 42 -14.59 6.20 18.24
N LYS A 43 -15.34 6.09 19.33
CA LYS A 43 -16.21 4.94 19.61
C LYS A 43 -17.32 4.85 18.56
N GLU A 44 -18.00 5.94 18.29
CA GLU A 44 -19.06 6.02 17.27
C GLU A 44 -18.52 5.73 15.87
N THR A 45 -17.33 6.25 15.55
CA THR A 45 -16.67 6.00 14.26
C THR A 45 -16.36 4.52 14.07
N LEU A 46 -15.83 3.84 15.09
CA LEU A 46 -15.55 2.41 15.03
C LEU A 46 -16.83 1.58 14.92
N THR A 47 -17.89 1.93 15.66
CA THR A 47 -19.18 1.24 15.57
C THR A 47 -19.78 1.38 14.17
N ARG A 48 -19.70 2.56 13.54
CA ARG A 48 -20.28 2.81 12.23
C ARG A 48 -19.54 2.12 11.08
N TYR A 49 -18.21 2.19 11.07
CA TYR A 49 -17.40 1.73 9.93
C TYR A 49 -16.71 0.38 10.14
N PHE A 50 -16.60 -0.10 11.37
CA PHE A 50 -15.85 -1.30 11.73
C PHE A 50 -16.61 -2.16 12.75
N LEU A 51 -17.87 -2.49 12.47
CA LEU A 51 -18.75 -3.25 13.37
C LEU A 51 -18.18 -4.63 13.77
N ASP A 52 -17.58 -5.32 12.81
CA ASP A 52 -16.98 -6.66 13.01
C ASP A 52 -15.60 -6.61 13.71
N ALA A 53 -15.00 -5.44 13.84
CA ALA A 53 -13.66 -5.34 14.42
C ALA A 53 -13.69 -5.55 15.95
N GLN A 54 -13.09 -6.64 16.41
CA GLN A 54 -12.95 -6.98 17.82
C GLN A 54 -11.48 -6.98 18.28
N GLY A 55 -11.26 -6.83 19.59
CA GLY A 55 -9.96 -6.92 20.25
C GLY A 55 -8.84 -6.11 19.54
N THR A 56 -7.75 -6.80 19.18
CA THR A 56 -6.57 -6.21 18.53
C THR A 56 -6.87 -5.58 17.18
N THR A 57 -7.84 -6.11 16.43
CA THR A 57 -8.24 -5.56 15.13
C THR A 57 -8.87 -4.18 15.32
N LYS A 58 -9.73 -4.03 16.34
CA LYS A 58 -10.36 -2.75 16.68
C LYS A 58 -9.33 -1.68 17.04
N GLU A 59 -8.34 -2.04 17.86
CA GLU A 59 -7.24 -1.14 18.22
C GLU A 59 -6.40 -0.74 17.00
N THR A 60 -6.16 -1.67 16.08
CA THR A 60 -5.45 -1.39 14.82
C THR A 60 -6.23 -0.39 13.95
N LYS A 61 -7.55 -0.54 13.85
CA LYS A 61 -8.41 0.42 13.14
C LYS A 61 -8.40 1.79 13.84
N ARG A 62 -8.48 1.83 15.18
CA ARG A 62 -8.36 3.06 15.98
C ARG A 62 -7.09 3.84 15.64
N LYS A 63 -5.93 3.17 15.67
CA LYS A 63 -4.64 3.75 15.31
C LYS A 63 -4.60 4.22 13.86
N SER A 64 -5.21 3.47 12.95
CA SER A 64 -5.30 3.85 11.53
C SER A 64 -6.12 5.13 11.34
N ILE A 65 -7.26 5.27 12.02
CA ILE A 65 -8.09 6.48 11.97
C ILE A 65 -7.30 7.68 12.48
N HIS A 66 -6.61 7.57 13.61
CA HIS A 66 -5.74 8.64 14.11
C HIS A 66 -4.63 9.01 13.12
N LEU A 67 -4.01 8.02 12.48
CA LEU A 67 -2.98 8.26 11.46
C LEU A 67 -3.54 9.03 10.25
N TRP A 68 -4.75 8.69 9.79
CA TRP A 68 -5.38 9.38 8.66
C TRP A 68 -5.84 10.79 9.05
N ALA A 69 -6.36 10.96 10.26
CA ALA A 69 -6.73 12.27 10.80
C ALA A 69 -5.50 13.17 10.98
N LYS A 70 -4.38 12.64 11.49
CA LYS A 70 -3.10 13.37 11.55
C LYS A 70 -2.64 13.81 10.16
N ASN A 71 -2.85 12.97 9.16
CA ASN A 71 -2.51 13.24 7.76
C ASN A 71 -3.73 13.70 6.93
N LYS A 72 -4.63 14.51 7.52
CA LYS A 72 -5.91 14.90 6.91
C LYS A 72 -5.74 15.50 5.52
N ALA A 73 -4.83 16.46 5.35
CA ALA A 73 -4.58 17.12 4.05
C ALA A 73 -4.21 16.12 2.94
N LYS A 74 -3.36 15.12 3.23
CA LYS A 74 -3.00 14.06 2.27
C LYS A 74 -4.21 13.19 1.94
N THR A 75 -4.99 12.81 2.95
CA THR A 75 -6.18 11.98 2.78
C THR A 75 -7.27 12.70 1.98
N GLU A 76 -7.46 14.01 2.21
CA GLU A 76 -8.39 14.85 1.47
C GLU A 76 -7.99 15.02 0.02
N ARG A 77 -6.73 15.37 -0.25
CA ARG A 77 -6.20 15.50 -1.62
C ARG A 77 -6.41 14.22 -2.42
N LEU A 78 -6.01 13.08 -1.85
CA LEU A 78 -6.06 11.79 -2.55
C LEU A 78 -7.47 11.21 -2.63
N GLY A 79 -8.31 11.44 -1.62
CA GLY A 79 -9.69 10.97 -1.60
C GLY A 79 -10.62 11.78 -2.50
N SER A 80 -10.32 13.06 -2.76
CA SER A 80 -11.14 13.94 -3.61
C SER A 80 -10.77 13.86 -5.10
N THR A 81 -9.60 13.33 -5.43
CA THR A 81 -9.10 13.25 -6.81
C THR A 81 -9.55 11.95 -7.48
N ASN A 82 -10.25 12.04 -8.62
CA ASN A 82 -10.77 10.86 -9.35
C ASN A 82 -9.70 9.81 -9.66
N ALA A 83 -8.49 10.23 -10.05
CA ALA A 83 -7.39 9.32 -10.35
C ALA A 83 -6.94 8.49 -9.14
N THR A 84 -6.98 9.06 -7.92
CA THR A 84 -6.39 8.44 -6.72
C THR A 84 -7.42 7.93 -5.72
N ARG A 85 -8.70 8.34 -5.81
CA ARG A 85 -9.72 8.03 -4.79
C ARG A 85 -9.94 6.53 -4.56
N ALA A 86 -9.91 5.75 -5.66
CA ALA A 86 -10.08 4.30 -5.64
C ALA A 86 -8.79 3.56 -5.24
N MET A 87 -7.65 4.24 -5.18
CA MET A 87 -6.38 3.62 -4.81
C MET A 87 -6.33 3.28 -3.32
N ARG A 88 -5.70 2.15 -2.98
CA ARG A 88 -5.45 1.75 -1.59
C ARG A 88 -4.07 2.19 -1.10
N LYS A 89 -3.10 2.35 -2.00
CA LYS A 89 -1.75 2.82 -1.69
C LYS A 89 -1.28 3.69 -2.84
N LEU A 90 -0.69 4.82 -2.51
CA LEU A 90 0.08 5.61 -3.46
C LEU A 90 1.56 5.32 -3.23
N ARG A 91 2.29 5.04 -4.31
CA ARG A 91 3.76 4.98 -4.30
C ARG A 91 4.27 6.30 -4.88
N GLU A 92 5.36 6.80 -4.33
CA GLU A 92 6.01 7.95 -4.95
C GLU A 92 6.67 7.48 -6.26
N VAL A 93 6.74 8.40 -7.22
CA VAL A 93 7.48 8.15 -8.46
C VAL A 93 8.92 7.83 -8.06
N GLY A 94 9.48 6.75 -8.60
CA GLY A 94 10.83 6.29 -8.25
C GLY A 94 10.94 5.33 -7.05
N THR A 95 9.87 5.02 -6.31
CA THR A 95 9.97 4.06 -5.18
C THR A 95 10.24 2.60 -5.62
N ALA A 96 9.99 2.27 -6.89
CA ALA A 96 10.22 0.95 -7.45
C ALA A 96 11.27 0.95 -8.58
N THR A 97 12.00 2.05 -8.75
CA THR A 97 13.06 2.11 -9.75
C THR A 97 14.32 1.59 -9.09
N VAL A 98 14.81 0.44 -9.57
CA VAL A 98 16.12 -0.10 -9.20
C VAL A 98 17.24 0.84 -9.67
N LEU A 99 16.91 1.70 -10.64
CA LEU A 99 17.80 2.64 -11.28
C LEU A 99 17.45 4.07 -10.88
N SER A 100 18.46 4.94 -10.89
CA SER A 100 18.24 6.37 -10.73
C SER A 100 17.56 6.93 -11.98
N LYS A 101 16.90 8.08 -11.86
CA LYS A 101 16.30 8.79 -13.00
C LYS A 101 17.31 9.08 -14.11
N GLU A 102 18.55 9.39 -13.74
CA GLU A 102 19.64 9.65 -14.70
C GLU A 102 19.99 8.39 -15.48
N THR A 103 20.08 7.25 -14.80
CA THR A 103 20.35 5.95 -15.42
C THR A 103 19.20 5.51 -16.34
N GLU A 104 17.94 5.79 -15.98
CA GLU A 104 16.79 5.54 -16.86
C GLU A 104 16.87 6.36 -18.16
N LEU A 105 17.27 7.63 -18.09
CA LEU A 105 17.46 8.48 -19.26
C LEU A 105 18.59 7.97 -20.16
N GLN A 106 19.71 7.55 -19.57
CA GLN A 106 20.81 6.94 -20.33
C GLN A 106 20.37 5.67 -21.07
N LEU A 107 19.57 4.81 -20.42
CA LEU A 107 19.03 3.62 -21.07
C LEU A 107 18.07 3.97 -22.21
N VAL A 108 17.24 5.01 -22.06
CA VAL A 108 16.34 5.47 -23.13
C VAL A 108 17.13 5.99 -24.32
N THR A 109 18.14 6.82 -24.10
CA THR A 109 19.04 7.30 -25.16
C THR A 109 19.70 6.13 -25.89
N TRP A 110 20.27 5.20 -25.13
CA TRP A 110 20.92 4.02 -25.69
C TRP A 110 19.95 3.13 -26.51
N ILE A 111 18.73 2.91 -26.03
CA ILE A 111 17.71 2.14 -26.77
C ILE A 111 17.33 2.86 -28.08
N ASN A 112 17.23 4.18 -28.05
CA ASN A 112 16.88 4.96 -29.25
C ASN A 112 17.99 4.94 -30.29
N GLU A 113 19.25 5.04 -29.87
CA GLU A 113 20.42 4.88 -30.75
C GLU A 113 20.45 3.46 -31.35
N TYR A 114 20.23 2.44 -30.52
CA TYR A 114 20.21 1.05 -30.96
C TYR A 114 19.09 0.77 -32.00
N ARG A 115 17.93 1.41 -31.84
CA ARG A 115 16.84 1.35 -32.83
C ARG A 115 17.16 2.11 -34.11
N ALA A 116 17.90 3.22 -34.03
CA ALA A 116 18.35 3.96 -35.20
C ALA A 116 19.29 3.10 -36.07
N ASP A 117 20.07 2.21 -35.45
CA ASP A 117 20.91 1.22 -36.14
C ASP A 117 20.12 0.01 -36.71
N GLY A 118 18.79 0.06 -36.69
CA GLY A 118 17.92 -0.94 -37.32
C GLY A 118 17.61 -2.17 -36.46
N ALA A 119 17.95 -2.14 -35.17
CA ALA A 119 17.51 -3.17 -34.23
C ALA A 119 16.02 -2.97 -33.84
N PRO A 120 15.25 -4.06 -33.64
CA PRO A 120 13.83 -3.98 -33.28
C PRO A 120 13.55 -3.37 -31.89
#